data_AF-A0A7X8EC90-F1
#
_entry.id   AF-A0A7X8EC90-F1
#
_cell.length_a   1.000
_cell.length_b   1.000
_cell.length_c   1.000
_cell.angle_alpha   90.00
_cell.angle_beta   90.00
_cell.angle_gamma   90.00
#
_symmetry.space_group_name_H-M   'P 1'
#
loop_
_entity.id
_entity.type
_entity.pdbx_description
1 polymer ?
#
loop_
_entity_poly.entity_id
_entity_poly.type
_entity_poly.pdbx_seq_one_letter_code
_entity_poly.pdbx_strand_id
1 'polypeptide(L)'
;MALSIAAYAKLSWYPFSDEPVISSIWYMNRLGDPSILLPGESPDKKWHLFGHTFLGIVHFISENGISWEPRKMIELRGHSPSLYIEDGVYYLMYEKHDAIPSQIDSIFVRRKRKNRVSHSRIEMRSSTDLILFSEPKIILDSREIPFAADGLGRPRVSRPQLFKDGEVYTLFFGASHVVLEDSKHKSSRYFASATSSSLLGPYQLTNHGKPLIGPDGDDPNRSLAVGSVRVLKASDGYVALQCGKYWDKELNKSSTSLIQIESVDGVNWLPSTRPRILSPPSEGWASRYIISCDARYKEDEGCVYCYFSASSKKRFRPAKEAIGLLLGKDPVLRKVFL
;
A
#
# COMPACT_ATOMS: atom_id res chain seq x y z
N MET A 1 17.16 -8.16 -13.12
CA MET A 1 17.52 -6.73 -13.16
C MET A 1 16.27 -5.86 -13.05
N ALA A 2 16.37 -4.72 -12.35
CA ALA A 2 15.28 -3.75 -12.27
C ALA A 2 15.08 -3.06 -13.63
N LEU A 3 13.83 -2.73 -13.96
CA LEU A 3 13.51 -1.94 -15.14
C LEU A 3 13.93 -0.47 -14.92
N SER A 4 14.23 0.26 -16.00
CA SER A 4 14.41 1.71 -15.93
C SER A 4 13.06 2.43 -15.80
N ILE A 5 13.08 3.69 -15.35
CA ILE A 5 11.91 4.57 -15.32
C ILE A 5 11.25 4.63 -16.70
N ALA A 6 12.05 4.82 -17.75
CA ALA A 6 11.57 4.84 -19.13
C ALA A 6 10.94 3.51 -19.58
N ALA A 7 11.44 2.36 -19.11
CA ALA A 7 10.84 1.06 -19.41
C ALA A 7 9.48 0.89 -18.71
N TYR A 8 9.36 1.28 -17.44
CA TYR A 8 8.07 1.29 -16.74
C TYR A 8 7.03 2.16 -17.46
N ALA A 9 7.42 3.34 -17.94
CA ALA A 9 6.57 4.26 -18.70
C ALA A 9 6.07 3.71 -20.06
N LYS A 10 6.67 2.62 -20.57
CA LYS A 10 6.24 1.95 -21.82
C LYS A 10 5.35 0.72 -21.63
N LEU A 11 5.27 0.16 -20.42
CA LEU A 11 4.38 -0.96 -20.10
C LEU A 11 2.91 -0.73 -20.49
N SER A 12 2.27 -1.73 -21.06
CA SER A 12 0.82 -1.76 -21.19
C SER A 12 0.23 -2.58 -20.05
N TRP A 13 -0.82 -2.05 -19.42
CA TRP A 13 -1.46 -2.64 -18.25
C TRP A 13 -2.81 -3.25 -18.62
N TYR A 14 -3.08 -4.44 -18.09
CA TYR A 14 -4.30 -5.17 -18.37
C TYR A 14 -4.84 -5.83 -17.10
N PRO A 15 -6.16 -5.75 -16.84
CA PRO A 15 -6.77 -6.56 -15.81
C PRO A 15 -6.64 -8.04 -16.18
N PHE A 16 -6.25 -8.86 -15.20
CA PHE A 16 -6.20 -10.31 -15.38
C PHE A 16 -7.60 -10.92 -15.46
N SER A 17 -8.55 -10.37 -14.71
CA SER A 17 -9.93 -10.83 -14.61
C SER A 17 -10.86 -9.68 -14.25
N ASP A 18 -12.12 -9.78 -14.64
CA ASP A 18 -13.20 -8.89 -14.20
C ASP A 18 -13.63 -9.16 -12.74
N GLU A 19 -13.19 -10.28 -12.15
CA GLU A 19 -13.43 -10.67 -10.76
C GLU A 19 -12.15 -10.55 -9.91
N PRO A 20 -12.27 -10.33 -8.58
CA PRO A 20 -11.11 -10.25 -7.72
C PRO A 20 -10.45 -11.63 -7.56
N VAL A 21 -9.10 -11.66 -7.57
CA VAL A 21 -8.31 -12.88 -7.29
C VAL A 21 -8.39 -13.30 -5.82
N ILE A 22 -8.67 -12.35 -4.91
CA ILE A 22 -9.01 -12.66 -3.51
C ILE A 22 -10.29 -11.92 -3.13
N SER A 23 -11.37 -12.67 -2.96
CA SER A 23 -12.67 -12.15 -2.59
C SER A 23 -12.79 -11.83 -1.10
N SER A 24 -13.59 -10.82 -0.81
CA SER A 24 -13.94 -10.43 0.55
C SER A 24 -15.00 -11.36 1.16
N ILE A 25 -14.62 -12.09 2.21
CA ILE A 25 -15.55 -12.86 3.06
C ILE A 25 -15.89 -12.10 4.35
N TRP A 26 -16.83 -12.61 5.15
CA TRP A 26 -17.49 -11.85 6.22
C TRP A 26 -16.53 -11.27 7.27
N TYR A 27 -15.44 -11.97 7.62
CA TYR A 27 -14.41 -11.48 8.55
C TYR A 27 -13.28 -10.69 7.87
N MET A 28 -13.30 -10.60 6.53
CA MET A 28 -12.34 -9.88 5.69
C MET A 28 -13.02 -8.79 4.84
N ASN A 29 -14.03 -8.12 5.41
CA ASN A 29 -14.83 -7.11 4.70
C ASN A 29 -14.04 -5.86 4.23
N ARG A 30 -12.80 -5.69 4.72
CA ARG A 30 -11.83 -4.65 4.30
C ARG A 30 -10.50 -5.26 3.88
N LEU A 31 -10.53 -6.19 2.92
CA LEU A 31 -9.30 -6.81 2.41
C LEU A 31 -8.60 -5.82 1.46
N GLY A 32 -7.56 -5.17 1.96
CA GLY A 32 -6.82 -4.12 1.26
C GLY A 32 -5.32 -4.16 1.52
N ASP A 33 -4.60 -3.18 0.97
CA ASP A 33 -3.15 -2.99 1.14
C ASP A 33 -2.35 -4.29 0.97
N PRO A 34 -2.41 -4.94 -0.22
CA PRO A 34 -1.62 -6.14 -0.46
C PRO A 34 -0.12 -5.82 -0.36
N SER A 35 0.66 -6.75 0.17
CA SER A 35 2.12 -6.79 0.06
C SER A 35 2.53 -8.19 -0.38
N ILE A 36 3.23 -8.30 -1.51
CA ILE A 36 3.51 -9.55 -2.19
C ILE A 36 4.99 -9.92 -2.18
N LEU A 37 5.23 -11.24 -2.24
CA LEU A 37 6.51 -11.85 -2.61
C LEU A 37 6.29 -12.78 -3.79
N LEU A 38 7.23 -12.72 -4.73
CA LEU A 38 7.34 -13.67 -5.83
C LEU A 38 7.92 -15.01 -5.33
N PRO A 39 7.69 -16.12 -6.06
CA PRO A 39 8.35 -17.41 -5.82
C PRO A 39 9.87 -17.34 -5.70
N GLY A 40 10.53 -16.49 -6.49
CA GLY A 40 11.98 -16.31 -6.42
C GLY A 40 12.47 -15.59 -5.17
N GLU A 41 11.56 -14.94 -4.43
CA GLU A 41 11.86 -14.15 -3.23
C GLU A 41 11.46 -14.90 -1.94
N SER A 42 10.77 -16.04 -2.03
CA SER A 42 10.18 -16.74 -0.88
C SER A 42 10.96 -18.01 -0.51
N PRO A 43 10.88 -18.47 0.76
CA PRO A 43 11.69 -19.61 1.22
C PRO A 43 11.16 -20.96 0.70
N ASP A 44 9.88 -21.04 0.31
CA ASP A 44 9.21 -22.25 -0.17
C ASP A 44 8.91 -22.23 -1.68
N LYS A 45 9.39 -21.21 -2.39
CA LYS A 45 9.16 -20.99 -3.82
C LYS A 45 7.70 -20.80 -4.21
N LYS A 46 6.86 -20.33 -3.28
CA LYS A 46 5.46 -19.98 -3.55
C LYS A 46 5.26 -18.48 -3.61
N TRP A 47 4.10 -18.05 -4.08
CA TRP A 47 3.66 -16.67 -3.95
C TRP A 47 3.15 -16.44 -2.53
N HIS A 48 3.54 -15.31 -1.92
CA HIS A 48 3.01 -14.88 -0.62
C HIS A 48 2.34 -13.52 -0.77
N LEU A 49 1.22 -13.34 -0.08
CA LEU A 49 0.54 -12.05 0.01
C LEU A 49 0.14 -11.78 1.46
N PHE A 50 0.46 -10.59 1.95
CA PHE A 50 0.01 -10.09 3.24
C PHE A 50 -1.05 -9.03 2.97
N GLY A 51 -2.27 -9.28 3.44
CA GLY A 51 -3.41 -8.39 3.25
C GLY A 51 -3.87 -7.80 4.57
N HIS A 52 -4.16 -6.51 4.58
CA HIS A 52 -4.85 -5.85 5.68
C HIS A 52 -6.34 -6.21 5.61
N THR A 53 -6.92 -6.67 6.72
CA THR A 53 -8.36 -6.93 6.89
C THR A 53 -8.93 -6.07 8.03
N PHE A 54 -10.25 -6.07 8.22
CA PHE A 54 -10.86 -5.39 9.37
C PHE A 54 -10.29 -5.84 10.73
N LEU A 55 -9.83 -7.09 10.84
CA LEU A 55 -9.26 -7.63 12.08
C LEU A 55 -7.76 -7.34 12.22
N GLY A 56 -7.01 -7.33 11.13
CA GLY A 56 -5.55 -7.22 11.14
C GLY A 56 -4.93 -7.78 9.87
N ILE A 57 -3.64 -8.13 9.94
CA ILE A 57 -2.88 -8.62 8.79
C ILE A 57 -3.06 -10.14 8.67
N VAL A 58 -3.47 -10.58 7.49
CA VAL A 58 -3.64 -12.00 7.13
C VAL A 58 -2.63 -12.35 6.04
N HIS A 59 -1.95 -13.48 6.21
CA HIS A 59 -1.03 -14.06 5.24
C HIS A 59 -1.76 -15.07 4.35
N PHE A 60 -1.56 -14.96 3.05
CA PHE A 60 -2.06 -15.84 2.00
C PHE A 60 -0.90 -16.46 1.22
N ILE A 61 -1.12 -17.67 0.70
CA ILE A 61 -0.16 -18.38 -0.16
C ILE A 61 -0.85 -18.78 -1.46
N SER A 62 -0.08 -18.80 -2.55
CA SER A 62 -0.53 -19.31 -3.83
C SER A 62 0.59 -20.04 -4.56
N GLU A 63 0.25 -21.14 -5.25
CA GLU A 63 1.18 -21.83 -6.15
C GLU A 63 1.37 -21.08 -7.48
N ASN A 64 0.40 -20.27 -7.88
CA ASN A 64 0.32 -19.71 -9.25
C ASN A 64 0.11 -18.18 -9.29
N GLY A 65 0.01 -17.51 -8.13
CA GLY A 65 -0.28 -16.08 -8.02
C GLY A 65 -1.75 -15.71 -8.30
N ILE A 66 -2.61 -16.67 -8.61
CA ILE A 66 -4.00 -16.43 -9.02
C ILE A 66 -4.97 -16.99 -7.97
N SER A 67 -4.73 -18.22 -7.53
CA SER A 67 -5.55 -18.93 -6.56
C SER A 67 -4.89 -18.86 -5.18
N TRP A 68 -5.53 -18.16 -4.25
CA TRP A 68 -4.95 -17.83 -2.95
C TRP A 68 -5.66 -18.53 -1.80
N GLU A 69 -4.87 -19.06 -0.87
CA GLU A 69 -5.36 -19.69 0.35
C GLU A 69 -4.93 -18.89 1.58
N PRO A 70 -5.84 -18.58 2.53
CA PRO A 70 -5.46 -17.95 3.77
C PRO A 70 -4.68 -18.93 4.66
N ARG A 71 -3.53 -18.50 5.17
CA ARG A 71 -2.69 -19.30 6.07
C ARG A 71 -2.93 -18.96 7.53
N LYS A 72 -2.72 -17.69 7.91
CA LYS A 72 -2.74 -17.26 9.31
C LYS A 72 -2.92 -15.75 9.46
N MET A 73 -3.51 -15.32 10.56
CA MET A 73 -3.41 -13.93 11.02
C MET A 73 -2.05 -13.67 11.67
N ILE A 74 -1.28 -12.74 11.10
CA ILE A 74 0.07 -12.42 11.54
C ILE A 74 0.06 -11.40 12.67
N GLU A 75 -0.77 -10.37 12.53
CA GLU A 75 -0.84 -9.27 13.49
C GLU A 75 -2.28 -8.75 13.61
N LEU A 76 -2.84 -8.87 14.82
CA LEU A 76 -4.14 -8.31 15.13
C LEU A 76 -4.06 -6.78 15.14
N ARG A 77 -4.96 -6.07 14.46
CA ARG A 77 -4.95 -4.60 14.30
C ARG A 77 -3.66 -4.04 13.68
N GLY A 78 -2.90 -4.87 12.96
CA GLY A 78 -1.91 -4.38 12.02
C GLY A 78 -2.61 -3.85 10.77
N HIS A 79 -2.09 -2.78 10.20
CA HIS A 79 -2.62 -2.12 9.01
C HIS A 79 -1.53 -1.92 7.98
N SER A 80 -1.90 -1.97 6.70
CA SER A 80 -1.03 -1.66 5.57
C SER A 80 0.36 -2.35 5.61
N PRO A 81 0.41 -3.69 5.52
CA PRO A 81 1.67 -4.43 5.57
C PRO A 81 2.59 -4.07 4.41
N SER A 82 3.90 -4.16 4.63
CA SER A 82 4.93 -4.20 3.59
C SER A 82 6.09 -5.07 4.02
N LEU A 83 6.66 -5.82 3.07
CA LEU A 83 7.85 -6.63 3.28
C LEU A 83 9.10 -5.96 2.73
N TYR A 84 10.18 -6.09 3.49
CA TYR A 84 11.56 -5.83 3.08
C TYR A 84 12.39 -7.09 3.31
N ILE A 85 13.35 -7.37 2.42
CA ILE A 85 14.19 -8.57 2.50
C ILE A 85 15.65 -8.11 2.51
N GLU A 86 16.42 -8.62 3.47
CA GLU A 86 17.86 -8.41 3.57
C GLU A 86 18.49 -9.66 4.18
N ASP A 87 19.56 -10.17 3.56
CA ASP A 87 20.35 -11.31 4.04
C ASP A 87 19.53 -12.55 4.43
N GLY A 88 18.50 -12.86 3.63
CA GLY A 88 17.60 -14.01 3.87
C GLY A 88 16.60 -13.81 5.01
N VAL A 89 16.53 -12.62 5.59
CA VAL A 89 15.57 -12.25 6.63
C VAL A 89 14.46 -11.39 6.03
N TYR A 90 13.22 -11.73 6.37
CA TYR A 90 12.00 -11.03 5.98
C TYR A 90 11.57 -10.08 7.10
N TYR A 91 11.47 -8.80 6.77
CA TYR A 91 11.03 -7.75 7.68
C TYR A 91 9.64 -7.28 7.29
N LEU A 92 8.63 -7.70 8.07
CA LEU A 92 7.25 -7.25 7.92
C LEU A 92 7.06 -5.96 8.70
N MET A 93 6.81 -4.87 7.98
CA MET A 93 6.46 -3.57 8.54
C MET A 93 4.97 -3.33 8.41
N TYR A 94 4.38 -2.63 9.38
CA TYR A 94 2.97 -2.28 9.36
C TYR A 94 2.66 -1.11 10.28
N GLU A 95 1.53 -0.44 10.03
CA GLU A 95 0.96 0.53 10.95
C GLU A 95 0.25 -0.19 12.12
N LYS A 96 0.46 0.31 13.34
CA LYS A 96 -0.25 -0.13 14.55
C LYS A 96 -0.93 1.05 15.23
N HIS A 97 -2.22 0.89 15.54
CA HIS A 97 -2.92 1.77 16.48
C HIS A 97 -4.15 1.09 17.12
N ASP A 98 -4.46 1.40 18.39
CA ASP A 98 -5.59 0.84 19.12
C ASP A 98 -6.84 1.74 19.10
N ALA A 99 -7.32 2.06 17.90
CA ALA A 99 -8.65 2.67 17.76
C ALA A 99 -9.73 1.59 17.90
N ILE A 100 -10.12 1.25 19.13
CA ILE A 100 -11.30 0.40 19.36
C ILE A 100 -12.56 1.19 18.98
N PRO A 101 -13.51 0.62 18.21
CA PRO A 101 -14.83 1.21 18.04
C PRO A 101 -15.51 1.37 19.41
N SER A 102 -15.96 2.59 19.71
CA SER A 102 -16.54 2.97 21.01
C SER A 102 -17.72 2.11 21.50
N GLN A 103 -18.35 1.30 20.63
CA GLN A 103 -19.48 0.46 20.98
C GLN A 103 -19.13 -0.85 21.70
N ILE A 104 -17.87 -1.32 21.62
CA ILE A 104 -17.40 -2.54 22.32
C ILE A 104 -16.67 -2.18 23.64
N ASP A 105 -16.47 -0.88 23.88
CA ASP A 105 -15.69 -0.34 25.00
C ASP A 105 -16.37 -0.56 26.38
N SER A 106 -17.67 -0.86 26.44
CA SER A 106 -18.41 -0.94 27.71
C SER A 106 -18.31 -2.30 28.43
N ILE A 107 -18.14 -3.42 27.73
CA ILE A 107 -18.30 -4.75 28.34
C ILE A 107 -16.96 -5.36 28.79
N PHE A 108 -15.85 -5.10 28.08
CA PHE A 108 -14.58 -5.82 28.34
C PHE A 108 -13.42 -4.96 28.89
N VAL A 109 -13.53 -3.63 28.94
CA VAL A 109 -12.33 -2.74 29.00
C VAL A 109 -12.06 -2.09 30.38
N ARG A 110 -12.79 -2.45 31.46
CA ARG A 110 -12.45 -1.93 32.80
C ARG A 110 -11.08 -2.39 33.34
N ARG A 111 -10.45 -3.42 32.76
CA ARG A 111 -9.21 -4.04 33.31
C ARG A 111 -7.88 -3.72 32.61
N LYS A 112 -7.84 -3.07 31.43
CA LYS A 112 -6.56 -2.85 30.69
C LYS A 112 -6.41 -1.44 30.08
N ARG A 113 -6.63 -0.38 30.88
CA ARG A 113 -6.43 1.01 30.43
C ARG A 113 -4.94 1.41 30.21
N LYS A 114 -3.98 0.70 30.83
CA LYS A 114 -2.58 1.15 30.90
C LYS A 114 -1.76 1.07 29.59
N ASN A 115 -2.19 0.29 28.58
CA ASN A 115 -1.38 0.00 27.39
C ASN A 115 -2.08 0.31 26.04
N ARG A 116 -3.06 1.23 25.98
CA ARG A 116 -3.70 1.57 24.69
C ARG A 116 -2.73 2.38 23.81
N VAL A 117 -2.41 1.86 22.63
CA VAL A 117 -1.68 2.59 21.59
C VAL A 117 -2.61 3.66 20.99
N SER A 118 -2.58 4.87 21.55
CA SER A 118 -3.57 5.92 21.23
C SER A 118 -3.30 6.63 19.90
N HIS A 119 -2.04 6.68 19.46
CA HIS A 119 -1.53 7.23 18.21
C HIS A 119 -0.96 6.15 17.30
N SER A 120 -0.75 6.47 16.03
CA SER A 120 -0.19 5.49 15.07
C SER A 120 1.32 5.41 15.16
N ARG A 121 1.87 4.25 14.84
CA ARG A 121 3.31 4.00 14.73
C ARG A 121 3.56 2.91 13.71
N ILE A 122 4.75 2.90 13.12
CA ILE A 122 5.21 1.81 12.27
C ILE A 122 5.99 0.84 13.14
N GLU A 123 5.54 -0.41 13.15
CA GLU A 123 6.24 -1.53 13.79
C GLU A 123 6.85 -2.45 12.73
N MET A 124 7.92 -3.13 13.10
CA MET A 124 8.62 -4.11 12.28
C MET A 124 8.78 -5.42 13.05
N ARG A 125 8.54 -6.55 12.37
CA ARG A 125 8.81 -7.91 12.85
C ARG A 125 9.70 -8.63 11.84
N SER A 126 10.65 -9.42 12.30
CA SER A 126 11.52 -10.22 11.44
C SER A 126 11.11 -11.69 11.43
N SER A 127 11.34 -12.37 10.32
CA SER A 127 11.12 -13.81 10.14
C SER A 127 12.16 -14.36 9.16
N THR A 128 12.53 -15.63 9.29
CA THR A 128 13.37 -16.35 8.31
C THR A 128 12.57 -17.35 7.47
N ASP A 129 11.31 -17.59 7.83
CA ASP A 129 10.46 -18.65 7.24
C ASP A 129 9.07 -18.16 6.81
N LEU A 130 8.74 -16.88 7.07
CA LEU A 130 7.42 -16.27 6.88
C LEU A 130 6.29 -16.91 7.72
N ILE A 131 6.64 -17.72 8.72
CA ILE A 131 5.70 -18.43 9.60
C ILE A 131 5.80 -17.88 11.02
N LEU A 132 7.03 -17.80 11.54
CA LEU A 132 7.32 -17.30 12.87
C LEU A 132 7.91 -15.90 12.75
N PHE A 133 7.24 -14.94 13.39
CA PHE A 133 7.66 -13.55 13.42
C PHE A 133 8.10 -13.18 14.84
N SER A 134 9.22 -12.45 14.93
CA SER A 134 9.77 -11.91 16.18
C SER A 134 8.76 -11.03 16.92
N GLU A 135 9.09 -10.63 18.15
CA GLU A 135 8.40 -9.51 18.80
C GLU A 135 8.55 -8.21 17.98
N PRO A 136 7.53 -7.34 17.99
CA PRO A 136 7.53 -6.12 17.20
C PRO A 136 8.48 -5.06 17.78
N LYS A 137 9.18 -4.35 16.89
CA LYS A 137 10.01 -3.19 17.21
C LYS A 137 9.41 -1.95 16.55
N ILE A 138 9.30 -0.85 17.30
CA ILE A 138 8.83 0.43 16.75
C ILE A 138 9.99 1.06 15.97
N ILE A 139 9.74 1.43 14.71
CA ILE A 139 10.75 2.09 13.86
C ILE A 139 10.39 3.54 13.52
N LEU A 140 9.11 3.93 13.63
CA LEU A 140 8.66 5.30 13.43
C LEU A 140 7.44 5.60 14.31
N ASP A 141 7.47 6.70 15.06
CA ASP A 141 6.33 7.17 15.84
C ASP A 141 5.67 8.38 15.16
N SER A 142 4.35 8.33 14.94
CA SER A 142 3.65 9.43 14.25
C SER A 142 3.71 10.77 14.99
N ARG A 143 4.02 10.80 16.29
CA ARG A 143 4.16 12.03 17.07
C ARG A 143 5.41 12.82 16.71
N GLU A 144 6.40 12.16 16.10
CA GLU A 144 7.65 12.77 15.67
C GLU A 144 7.52 13.39 14.26
N ILE A 145 6.35 13.24 13.62
CA ILE A 145 6.08 13.70 12.25
C ILE A 145 5.19 14.96 12.31
N PRO A 146 5.73 16.16 12.00
CA PRO A 146 5.01 17.43 12.23
C PRO A 146 3.64 17.53 11.56
N PHE A 147 3.52 16.97 10.35
CA PHE A 147 2.30 17.03 9.52
C PHE A 147 1.40 15.78 9.65
N ALA A 148 1.75 14.82 10.52
CA ALA A 148 0.96 13.59 10.65
C ALA A 148 -0.41 13.81 11.34
N ALA A 149 -0.59 14.93 12.04
CA ALA A 149 -1.83 15.31 12.71
C ALA A 149 -2.70 16.29 11.89
N ASP A 150 -2.25 16.75 10.72
CA ASP A 150 -2.98 17.75 9.93
C ASP A 150 -4.43 17.32 9.66
N GLY A 151 -5.39 18.11 10.15
CA GLY A 151 -6.82 17.82 10.00
C GLY A 151 -7.34 16.67 10.88
N LEU A 152 -6.55 16.19 11.85
CA LEU A 152 -6.89 15.06 12.71
C LEU A 152 -6.71 15.41 14.19
N GLY A 153 -7.52 14.78 15.05
CA GLY A 153 -7.32 14.86 16.51
C GLY A 153 -6.13 14.03 17.02
N ARG A 154 -5.55 13.14 16.20
CA ARG A 154 -4.40 12.30 16.55
C ARG A 154 -3.53 12.04 15.32
N PRO A 155 -2.19 12.06 15.44
CA PRO A 155 -1.31 11.82 14.32
C PRO A 155 -1.43 10.40 13.76
N ARG A 156 -1.19 10.27 12.44
CA ARG A 156 -1.26 9.02 11.68
C ARG A 156 -0.08 8.87 10.72
N VAL A 157 0.50 7.66 10.70
CA VAL A 157 1.48 7.19 9.70
C VAL A 157 1.00 5.84 9.18
N SER A 158 1.24 5.54 7.90
CA SER A 158 0.66 4.34 7.26
C SER A 158 1.52 3.88 6.09
N ARG A 159 1.24 2.69 5.55
CA ARG A 159 1.83 2.16 4.30
C ARG A 159 3.36 2.29 4.25
N PRO A 160 4.08 1.77 5.27
CA PRO A 160 5.54 1.79 5.30
C PRO A 160 6.13 1.01 4.13
N GLN A 161 7.26 1.44 3.59
CA GLN A 161 8.01 0.74 2.54
C GLN A 161 9.49 1.07 2.70
N LEU A 162 10.34 0.07 2.69
CA LEU A 162 11.76 0.25 3.00
C LEU A 162 12.64 -0.14 1.82
N PHE A 163 13.65 0.67 1.56
CA PHE A 163 14.68 0.45 0.57
C PHE A 163 16.05 0.70 1.20
N LYS A 164 17.07 0.02 0.69
CA LYS A 164 18.46 0.26 1.07
C LYS A 164 19.26 0.63 -0.17
N ASP A 165 20.01 1.72 -0.06
CA ASP A 165 20.92 2.22 -1.08
C ASP A 165 22.28 2.48 -0.42
N GLY A 166 23.23 1.57 -0.66
CA GLY A 166 24.49 1.54 0.11
C GLY A 166 24.22 1.31 1.60
N GLU A 167 24.73 2.20 2.45
CA GLU A 167 24.56 2.14 3.91
C GLU A 167 23.32 2.89 4.42
N VAL A 168 22.47 3.40 3.52
CA VAL A 168 21.30 4.22 3.87
C VAL A 168 20.01 3.45 3.64
N TYR A 169 19.22 3.33 4.69
CA TYR A 169 17.85 2.86 4.65
C TYR A 169 16.90 4.05 4.44
N THR A 170 16.04 3.97 3.43
CA THR A 170 14.99 4.95 3.14
C THR A 170 13.63 4.33 3.40
N LEU A 171 12.91 4.87 4.38
CA LEU A 171 11.53 4.52 4.71
C LEU A 171 10.58 5.51 4.04
N PHE A 172 9.82 5.06 3.06
CA PHE A 172 8.67 5.78 2.52
C PHE A 172 7.41 5.44 3.31
N PHE A 173 6.54 6.42 3.54
CA PHE A 173 5.30 6.22 4.28
C PHE A 173 4.25 7.28 3.94
N GLY A 174 2.99 6.95 4.15
CA GLY A 174 1.89 7.90 4.13
C GLY A 174 1.72 8.58 5.49
N ALA A 175 1.34 9.85 5.52
CA ALA A 175 1.11 10.60 6.76
C ALA A 175 -0.20 11.38 6.74
N SER A 176 -0.85 11.46 7.90
CA SER A 176 -2.21 11.97 8.06
C SER A 176 -3.24 11.26 7.14
N HIS A 177 -4.51 11.59 7.25
CA HIS A 177 -5.55 11.17 6.32
C HIS A 177 -6.66 12.21 6.19
N VAL A 178 -7.31 12.21 5.03
CA VAL A 178 -8.56 12.93 4.77
C VAL A 178 -9.71 11.94 4.78
N VAL A 179 -10.87 12.36 5.31
CA VAL A 179 -12.14 11.66 5.17
C VAL A 179 -12.93 12.36 4.07
N LEU A 180 -13.13 11.70 2.94
CA LEU A 180 -13.86 12.27 1.81
C LEU A 180 -15.31 12.56 2.20
N GLU A 181 -15.81 13.75 1.92
CA GLU A 181 -17.07 14.24 2.48
C GLU A 181 -18.29 13.44 2.00
N ASP A 182 -18.34 13.13 0.71
CA ASP A 182 -19.42 12.45 0.00
C ASP A 182 -19.56 10.95 0.37
N SER A 183 -18.43 10.31 0.67
CA SER A 183 -18.32 8.86 0.67
C SER A 183 -17.78 8.32 1.99
N LYS A 184 -17.25 9.19 2.85
CA LYS A 184 -16.56 8.89 4.12
C LYS A 184 -15.37 7.94 3.97
N HIS A 185 -14.87 7.74 2.75
CA HIS A 185 -13.67 6.96 2.50
C HIS A 185 -12.46 7.70 3.09
N LYS A 186 -11.56 6.95 3.71
CA LYS A 186 -10.34 7.51 4.32
C LYS A 186 -9.17 7.31 3.37
N SER A 187 -8.37 8.35 3.16
CA SER A 187 -7.21 8.26 2.29
C SER A 187 -6.03 9.05 2.85
N SER A 188 -4.81 8.54 2.67
CA SER A 188 -3.60 9.20 3.14
C SER A 188 -3.49 10.60 2.55
N ARG A 189 -3.24 11.59 3.40
CA ARG A 189 -3.18 12.99 2.98
C ARG A 189 -1.85 13.28 2.30
N TYR A 190 -0.77 12.79 2.87
CA TYR A 190 0.60 13.05 2.42
C TYR A 190 1.36 11.76 2.13
N PHE A 191 2.37 11.87 1.28
CA PHE A 191 3.44 10.90 1.12
C PHE A 191 4.76 11.54 1.56
N ALA A 192 5.56 10.80 2.33
CA ALA A 192 6.76 11.29 2.98
C ALA A 192 7.86 10.22 2.98
N SER A 193 9.09 10.62 3.31
CA SER A 193 10.15 9.67 3.62
C SER A 193 11.02 10.11 4.80
N ALA A 194 11.74 9.13 5.35
CA ALA A 194 12.74 9.31 6.38
C ALA A 194 13.91 8.35 6.13
N THR A 195 15.12 8.71 6.54
CA THR A 195 16.34 7.93 6.31
C THR A 195 17.02 7.53 7.61
N SER A 196 17.73 6.40 7.60
CA SER A 196 18.58 5.97 8.70
C SER A 196 19.80 5.21 8.18
N SER A 197 20.89 5.20 8.95
CA SER A 197 22.03 4.29 8.73
C SER A 197 21.82 2.92 9.37
N SER A 198 20.67 2.69 10.01
CA SER A 198 20.33 1.45 10.71
C SER A 198 18.93 1.03 10.31
N LEU A 199 18.76 -0.27 10.05
CA LEU A 199 17.48 -0.87 9.66
C LEU A 199 16.33 -0.52 10.63
N LEU A 200 16.64 -0.45 11.93
CA LEU A 200 15.67 -0.20 12.99
C LEU A 200 15.58 1.28 13.41
N GLY A 201 16.27 2.17 12.69
CA GLY A 201 16.32 3.58 13.01
C GLY A 201 17.44 3.95 14.01
N PRO A 202 17.42 5.20 14.52
CA PRO A 202 16.35 6.19 14.36
C PRO A 202 16.25 6.71 12.92
N TYR A 203 15.01 6.96 12.46
CA TYR A 203 14.74 7.52 11.13
C TYR A 203 14.57 9.03 11.21
N GLN A 204 15.28 9.76 10.34
CA GLN A 204 15.24 11.21 10.25
C GLN A 204 14.47 11.63 9.01
N LEU A 205 13.50 12.55 9.16
CA LEU A 205 12.69 13.03 8.04
C LEU A 205 13.56 13.63 6.94
N THR A 206 13.25 13.26 5.70
CA THR A 206 13.82 13.91 4.52
C THR A 206 13.10 15.23 4.22
N ASN A 207 13.50 15.89 3.13
CA ASN A 207 12.84 17.09 2.61
C ASN A 207 12.60 18.19 3.66
N HIS A 208 13.60 18.41 4.52
CA HIS A 208 13.55 19.40 5.61
C HIS A 208 12.32 19.27 6.53
N GLY A 209 11.86 18.03 6.79
CA GLY A 209 10.71 17.79 7.65
C GLY A 209 9.35 18.08 7.01
N LYS A 210 9.29 18.19 5.68
CA LYS A 210 8.05 18.40 4.91
C LYS A 210 7.63 17.13 4.17
N PRO A 211 6.33 16.97 3.83
CA PRO A 211 5.89 15.93 2.92
C PRO A 211 6.65 15.97 1.58
N LEU A 212 6.83 14.80 0.94
CA LEU A 212 7.30 14.72 -0.44
C LEU A 212 6.19 15.09 -1.42
N ILE A 213 4.96 14.64 -1.15
CA ILE A 213 3.77 14.91 -1.97
C ILE A 213 2.59 15.22 -1.04
N GLY A 214 1.80 16.23 -1.41
CA GLY A 214 0.51 16.55 -0.79
C GLY A 214 -0.63 16.63 -1.81
N PRO A 215 -1.86 16.86 -1.35
CA PRO A 215 -2.97 17.13 -2.24
C PRO A 215 -2.75 18.47 -2.94
N ASP A 216 -3.13 18.54 -4.22
CA ASP A 216 -3.02 19.73 -5.05
C ASP A 216 -4.37 19.96 -5.76
N GLY A 217 -5.06 21.04 -5.40
CA GLY A 217 -6.41 21.34 -5.87
C GLY A 217 -6.55 21.41 -7.39
N ASP A 218 -5.46 21.72 -8.10
CA ASP A 218 -5.42 21.81 -9.56
C ASP A 218 -5.02 20.49 -10.24
N ASP A 219 -4.54 19.49 -9.47
CA ASP A 219 -4.14 18.19 -10.00
C ASP A 219 -5.36 17.30 -10.30
N PRO A 220 -5.51 16.80 -11.54
CA PRO A 220 -6.69 16.03 -11.95
C PRO A 220 -6.77 14.63 -11.33
N ASN A 221 -5.72 14.16 -10.64
CA ASN A 221 -5.62 12.82 -10.07
C ASN A 221 -5.50 12.81 -8.53
N ARG A 222 -5.06 13.92 -7.91
CA ARG A 222 -4.80 13.97 -6.45
C ARG A 222 -5.38 15.19 -5.72
N SER A 223 -6.36 15.88 -6.30
CA SER A 223 -6.93 17.11 -5.71
C SER A 223 -7.55 17.00 -4.33
N LEU A 224 -7.96 15.82 -3.89
CA LEU A 224 -8.53 15.61 -2.56
C LEU A 224 -7.53 14.97 -1.59
N ALA A 225 -6.72 14.03 -2.06
CA ALA A 225 -5.72 13.32 -1.26
C ALA A 225 -4.69 12.61 -2.13
N VAL A 226 -3.48 12.45 -1.60
CA VAL A 226 -2.41 11.66 -2.22
C VAL A 226 -2.80 10.19 -2.35
N GLY A 227 -3.51 9.65 -1.36
CA GLY A 227 -3.89 8.24 -1.34
C GLY A 227 -2.68 7.30 -1.15
N SER A 228 -2.84 6.04 -1.55
CA SER A 228 -1.75 5.05 -1.45
C SER A 228 -0.70 5.33 -2.51
N VAL A 229 0.58 5.26 -2.14
CA VAL A 229 1.72 5.34 -3.05
C VAL A 229 2.55 4.08 -2.83
N ARG A 230 2.79 3.28 -3.86
CA ARG A 230 3.68 2.12 -3.81
C ARG A 230 4.94 2.41 -4.63
N VAL A 231 6.09 2.41 -3.98
CA VAL A 231 7.39 2.66 -4.63
C VAL A 231 7.96 1.36 -5.18
N LEU A 232 8.56 1.44 -6.36
CA LEU A 232 9.31 0.40 -7.05
C LEU A 232 10.69 0.96 -7.37
N LYS A 233 11.73 0.18 -7.09
CA LYS A 233 13.09 0.55 -7.46
C LYS A 233 13.24 0.38 -8.98
N ALA A 234 13.72 1.44 -9.64
CA ALA A 234 14.15 1.39 -11.02
C ALA A 234 15.68 1.38 -11.10
N SER A 235 16.23 0.98 -12.25
CA SER A 235 17.70 0.98 -12.46
C SER A 235 18.32 2.38 -12.39
N ASP A 236 17.53 3.42 -12.68
CA ASP A 236 17.90 4.83 -12.80
C ASP A 236 17.07 5.73 -11.87
N GLY A 237 16.51 5.18 -10.80
CA GLY A 237 15.77 5.93 -9.76
C GLY A 237 14.61 5.12 -9.17
N TYR A 238 13.44 5.72 -9.14
CA TYR A 238 12.21 5.16 -8.59
C TYR A 238 11.01 5.44 -9.48
N VAL A 239 10.12 4.47 -9.53
CA VAL A 239 8.76 4.62 -10.03
C VAL A 239 7.82 4.38 -8.87
N ALA A 240 6.70 5.08 -8.82
CA ALA A 240 5.64 4.73 -7.89
C ALA A 240 4.27 4.68 -8.53
N LEU A 241 3.46 3.75 -8.03
CA LEU A 241 2.06 3.60 -8.37
C LEU A 241 1.21 4.30 -7.32
N GLN A 242 0.50 5.34 -7.71
CA GLN A 242 -0.31 6.17 -6.82
C GLN A 242 -1.80 5.96 -7.07
N CYS A 243 -2.55 5.66 -6.01
CA CYS A 243 -4.02 5.62 -5.97
C CYS A 243 -4.58 6.97 -5.49
N GLY A 244 -4.37 8.03 -6.29
CA GLY A 244 -4.75 9.41 -5.96
C GLY A 244 -6.26 9.60 -5.85
N LYS A 245 -6.71 10.52 -5.00
CA LYS A 245 -8.13 10.87 -4.85
C LYS A 245 -8.37 12.27 -5.41
N TYR A 246 -9.40 12.40 -6.25
CA TYR A 246 -9.74 13.65 -6.91
C TYR A 246 -11.25 13.86 -6.93
N TRP A 247 -11.67 15.10 -7.12
CA TRP A 247 -13.07 15.42 -7.40
C TRP A 247 -13.38 15.25 -8.88
N ASP A 248 -14.28 14.33 -9.20
CA ASP A 248 -14.76 14.12 -10.56
C ASP A 248 -15.88 15.13 -10.85
N LYS A 249 -15.59 16.10 -11.71
CA LYS A 249 -16.53 17.18 -12.05
C LYS A 249 -17.72 16.68 -12.87
N GLU A 250 -17.54 15.66 -13.70
CA GLU A 250 -18.60 15.10 -14.54
C GLU A 250 -19.57 14.27 -13.70
N LEU A 251 -19.04 13.47 -12.77
CA LEU A 251 -19.84 12.61 -11.88
C LEU A 251 -20.28 13.32 -10.60
N ASN A 252 -19.83 14.56 -10.36
CA ASN A 252 -20.05 15.38 -9.17
C ASN A 252 -19.83 14.61 -7.86
N LYS A 253 -18.71 13.88 -7.77
CA LYS A 253 -18.35 13.06 -6.62
C LYS A 253 -16.85 12.84 -6.57
N SER A 254 -16.34 12.39 -5.43
CA SER A 254 -14.95 11.96 -5.34
C SER A 254 -14.73 10.62 -6.06
N SER A 255 -13.55 10.49 -6.65
CA SER A 255 -13.12 9.33 -7.42
C SER A 255 -11.63 9.08 -7.16
N THR A 256 -11.07 8.09 -7.86
CA THR A 256 -9.66 7.72 -7.76
C THR A 256 -9.14 7.19 -9.07
N SER A 257 -7.83 7.19 -9.22
CA SER A 257 -7.16 6.49 -10.30
C SER A 257 -5.82 5.96 -9.82
N LEU A 258 -5.41 4.85 -10.41
CA LEU A 258 -4.04 4.35 -10.37
C LEU A 258 -3.24 5.10 -11.44
N ILE A 259 -2.22 5.83 -11.03
CA ILE A 259 -1.31 6.56 -11.92
C ILE A 259 0.14 6.19 -11.62
N GLN A 260 1.03 6.48 -12.56
CA GLN A 260 2.47 6.39 -12.36
C GLN A 260 3.03 7.78 -12.04
N ILE A 261 3.91 7.84 -11.04
CA ILE A 261 4.78 8.99 -10.76
C ILE A 261 6.24 8.49 -10.72
N GLU A 262 7.19 9.39 -10.91
CA GLU A 262 8.58 9.06 -11.16
C GLU A 262 9.49 9.97 -10.35
N SER A 263 10.63 9.44 -9.91
CA SER A 263 11.62 10.21 -9.17
C SER A 263 13.01 9.64 -9.41
N VAL A 264 13.97 10.50 -9.72
CA VAL A 264 15.39 10.09 -9.89
C VAL A 264 16.13 9.97 -8.56
N ASP A 265 15.69 10.70 -7.53
CA ASP A 265 16.38 10.88 -6.25
C ASP A 265 15.57 10.40 -5.04
N GLY A 266 14.33 9.98 -5.24
CA GLY A 266 13.40 9.57 -4.18
C GLY A 266 12.81 10.73 -3.38
N VAL A 267 13.12 11.99 -3.73
CA VAL A 267 12.66 13.20 -3.03
C VAL A 267 11.75 14.02 -3.94
N ASN A 268 12.16 14.27 -5.18
CA ASN A 268 11.41 15.03 -6.16
C ASN A 268 10.59 14.07 -7.03
N TRP A 269 9.26 14.15 -6.93
CA TRP A 269 8.34 13.26 -7.62
C TRP A 269 7.56 14.01 -8.69
N LEU A 270 7.60 13.50 -9.93
CA LEU A 270 6.93 14.09 -11.09
C LEU A 270 5.87 13.14 -11.64
N PRO A 271 4.78 13.65 -12.23
CA PRO A 271 3.86 12.83 -13.01
C PRO A 271 4.58 12.12 -14.16
N SER A 272 4.26 10.86 -14.40
CA SER A 272 4.66 10.18 -15.63
C SER A 272 3.93 10.77 -16.84
N THR A 273 4.54 10.71 -18.01
CA THR A 273 3.89 11.12 -19.28
C THR A 273 2.78 10.15 -19.73
N ARG A 274 2.65 9.00 -19.06
CA ARG A 274 1.63 7.99 -19.36
C ARG A 274 0.22 8.42 -18.89
N PRO A 275 -0.85 8.05 -19.62
CA PRO A 275 -2.24 8.12 -19.12
C PRO A 275 -2.50 7.32 -17.84
N ARG A 276 -3.67 7.50 -17.21
CA ARG A 276 -4.05 6.71 -16.03
C ARG A 276 -3.94 5.20 -16.31
N ILE A 277 -3.34 4.46 -15.38
CA ILE A 277 -3.17 2.99 -15.49
C ILE A 277 -4.52 2.30 -15.31
N LEU A 278 -5.28 2.71 -14.29
CA LEU A 278 -6.59 2.15 -13.98
C LEU A 278 -7.49 3.23 -13.39
N SER A 279 -8.71 3.31 -13.91
CA SER A 279 -9.80 4.08 -13.31
C SER A 279 -10.90 3.11 -12.86
N PRO A 280 -11.66 3.42 -11.81
CA PRO A 280 -12.81 2.61 -11.40
C PRO A 280 -13.78 2.42 -12.56
N PRO A 281 -14.23 1.19 -12.84
CA PRO A 281 -15.29 0.96 -13.81
C PRO A 281 -16.62 1.58 -13.33
N SER A 282 -17.56 1.74 -14.26
CA SER A 282 -18.91 2.23 -13.96
C SER A 282 -19.61 1.31 -12.95
N GLU A 283 -19.43 -0.01 -13.10
CA GLU A 283 -20.04 -1.08 -12.31
C GLU A 283 -19.04 -2.21 -11.95
N GLY A 284 -19.49 -3.20 -11.18
CA GLY A 284 -18.64 -4.32 -10.74
C GLY A 284 -17.94 -4.10 -9.39
N TRP A 285 -17.06 -5.04 -9.01
CA TRP A 285 -16.48 -5.11 -7.66
C TRP A 285 -15.49 -3.99 -7.35
N ALA A 286 -14.83 -3.42 -8.37
CA ALA A 286 -13.84 -2.34 -8.26
C ALA A 286 -14.41 -0.94 -8.59
N SER A 287 -15.74 -0.82 -8.71
CA SER A 287 -16.41 0.36 -9.26
C SER A 287 -16.38 1.64 -8.43
N ARG A 288 -16.01 1.56 -7.14
CA ARG A 288 -16.05 2.72 -6.23
C ARG A 288 -14.69 3.38 -6.07
N TYR A 289 -13.71 2.63 -5.56
CA TYR A 289 -12.35 3.12 -5.41
C TYR A 289 -11.34 2.01 -5.65
N ILE A 290 -10.28 2.31 -6.41
CA ILE A 290 -8.96 1.68 -6.32
C ILE A 290 -8.24 2.27 -5.10
N ILE A 291 -7.82 1.45 -4.14
CA ILE A 291 -7.43 1.92 -2.81
C ILE A 291 -5.92 1.92 -2.64
N SER A 292 -5.28 0.79 -2.95
CA SER A 292 -3.83 0.60 -2.82
C SER A 292 -3.37 -0.58 -3.66
N CYS A 293 -2.07 -0.71 -3.87
CA CYS A 293 -1.49 -1.82 -4.61
C CYS A 293 -0.09 -2.17 -4.10
N ASP A 294 0.36 -3.37 -4.46
CA ASP A 294 1.77 -3.74 -4.48
C ASP A 294 2.09 -4.37 -5.83
N ALA A 295 3.28 -4.08 -6.34
CA ALA A 295 3.73 -4.55 -7.62
C ALA A 295 5.16 -5.11 -7.56
N ARG A 296 5.42 -6.13 -8.37
CA ARG A 296 6.74 -6.76 -8.51
C ARG A 296 7.00 -7.06 -9.97
N TYR A 297 8.22 -6.76 -10.43
CA TYR A 297 8.68 -7.17 -11.74
C TYR A 297 9.20 -8.61 -11.66
N LYS A 298 8.58 -9.50 -12.42
CA LYS A 298 8.97 -10.90 -12.57
C LYS A 298 9.77 -11.03 -13.87
N GLU A 299 11.09 -11.05 -13.72
CA GLU A 299 12.06 -10.93 -14.82
C GLU A 299 11.97 -12.08 -15.83
N ASP A 300 11.83 -13.32 -15.34
CA ASP A 300 11.71 -14.52 -16.17
C ASP A 300 10.44 -14.54 -17.04
N GLU A 301 9.46 -13.70 -16.72
CA GLU A 301 8.23 -13.51 -17.52
C GLU A 301 8.14 -12.16 -18.23
N GLY A 302 9.11 -11.26 -18.02
CA GLY A 302 9.07 -9.89 -18.53
C GLY A 302 7.78 -9.15 -18.13
N CYS A 303 7.28 -9.40 -16.93
CA CYS A 303 5.94 -8.99 -16.51
C CYS A 303 5.94 -8.34 -15.13
N VAL A 304 5.27 -7.19 -14.99
CA VAL A 304 4.96 -6.61 -13.69
C VAL A 304 3.62 -7.13 -13.20
N TYR A 305 3.64 -7.84 -12.08
CA TYR A 305 2.45 -8.27 -11.35
C TYR A 305 2.07 -7.17 -10.38
N CYS A 306 0.87 -6.58 -10.52
CA CYS A 306 0.36 -5.55 -9.62
C CYS A 306 -0.95 -6.01 -8.99
N TYR A 307 -0.89 -6.43 -7.73
CA TYR A 307 -2.08 -6.74 -6.95
C TYR A 307 -2.62 -5.45 -6.38
N PHE A 308 -3.90 -5.17 -6.60
CA PHE A 308 -4.53 -3.94 -6.16
C PHE A 308 -5.79 -4.24 -5.37
N SER A 309 -6.03 -3.45 -4.34
CA SER A 309 -7.28 -3.47 -3.60
C SER A 309 -8.26 -2.46 -4.17
N ALA A 310 -9.51 -2.86 -4.26
CA ALA A 310 -10.59 -1.98 -4.70
C ALA A 310 -11.90 -2.29 -3.98
N SER A 311 -12.83 -1.35 -4.07
CA SER A 311 -14.15 -1.42 -3.44
C SER A 311 -15.29 -1.23 -4.42
N SER A 312 -16.45 -1.79 -4.07
CA SER A 312 -17.67 -1.72 -4.88
C SER A 312 -18.59 -0.59 -4.45
N LYS A 313 -19.34 -0.03 -5.41
CA LYS A 313 -20.47 0.85 -5.13
C LYS A 313 -21.60 0.00 -4.52
N LYS A 314 -22.01 0.30 -3.29
CA LYS A 314 -23.21 -0.27 -2.68
C LYS A 314 -24.01 0.79 -1.94
N ARG A 315 -25.32 0.79 -2.14
CA ARG A 315 -26.24 1.83 -1.65
C ARG A 315 -26.52 1.71 -0.15
N PHE A 316 -26.65 0.49 0.38
CA PHE A 316 -27.10 0.26 1.77
C PHE A 316 -26.23 -0.71 2.59
N ARG A 317 -25.16 -1.26 2.02
CA ARG A 317 -24.24 -2.17 2.73
C ARG A 317 -22.85 -1.54 2.80
N PRO A 318 -22.07 -1.82 3.87
CA PRO A 318 -20.68 -1.41 3.92
C PRO A 318 -19.96 -1.90 2.66
N ALA A 319 -19.14 -1.03 2.07
CA ALA A 319 -18.35 -1.37 0.90
C ALA A 319 -17.45 -2.55 1.27
N LYS A 320 -17.44 -3.57 0.40
CA LYS A 320 -16.50 -4.67 0.50
C LYS A 320 -15.25 -4.28 -0.28
N GLU A 321 -14.09 -4.53 0.32
CA GLU A 321 -12.79 -4.39 -0.33
C GLU A 321 -12.24 -5.78 -0.64
N ALA A 322 -11.74 -5.96 -1.85
CA ALA A 322 -11.18 -7.21 -2.36
C ALA A 322 -9.89 -6.91 -3.15
N ILE A 323 -9.13 -7.95 -3.51
CA ILE A 323 -7.88 -7.82 -4.24
C ILE A 323 -8.05 -8.35 -5.67
N GLY A 324 -7.69 -7.53 -6.66
CA GLY A 324 -7.57 -7.88 -8.06
C GLY A 324 -6.11 -7.91 -8.52
N LEU A 325 -5.90 -8.25 -9.78
CA LEU A 325 -4.58 -8.34 -10.41
C LEU A 325 -4.54 -7.58 -11.74
N LEU A 326 -3.56 -6.69 -11.87
CA LEU A 326 -3.15 -6.07 -13.13
C LEU A 326 -1.80 -6.66 -13.57
N LEU A 327 -1.65 -6.87 -14.87
CA LEU A 327 -0.39 -7.28 -15.50
C LEU A 327 0.15 -6.15 -16.37
N GLY A 328 1.38 -5.72 -16.09
CA GLY A 328 2.12 -4.75 -16.90
C GLY A 328 3.15 -5.45 -17.78
N LYS A 329 3.02 -5.36 -19.10
CA LYS A 329 3.96 -5.97 -20.07
C LYS A 329 4.41 -5.00 -21.13
N ASP A 330 5.63 -5.18 -21.66
CA ASP A 330 6.04 -4.46 -22.87
C ASP A 330 5.14 -4.90 -24.04
N PRO A 331 4.44 -3.96 -24.72
CA PRO A 331 3.56 -4.30 -25.84
C PRO A 331 4.30 -4.96 -27.03
N VAL A 332 5.61 -4.72 -27.20
CA VAL A 332 6.40 -5.30 -28.29
C VAL A 332 6.61 -6.80 -28.10
N LEU A 333 6.80 -7.25 -26.85
CA LEU A 333 6.99 -8.66 -26.51
C LEU A 333 5.73 -9.53 -26.79
N ARG A 334 4.57 -8.92 -27.02
CA ARG A 334 3.36 -9.66 -27.45
C ARG A 334 3.43 -10.17 -28.89
N LYS A 335 4.24 -9.56 -29.76
CA LYS A 335 4.26 -9.89 -31.20
C LYS A 335 5.05 -11.16 -31.55
N VAL A 336 5.72 -11.80 -30.59
CA VAL A 336 6.60 -12.96 -30.84
C VAL A 336 5.91 -14.30 -30.56
N PHE A 337 4.71 -14.29 -29.96
CA PHE A 337 3.95 -15.50 -29.61
C PHE A 337 2.59 -15.62 -30.32
N LEU A 338 2.44 -15.01 -31.50
CA LEU A 338 1.30 -15.24 -32.39
C LEU A 338 1.74 -15.99 -33.65
#